data_AF-A0A843GRH3-F1
#
_entry.id   AF-A0A843GRH3-F1
#
_cell.length_a   1.000
_cell.length_b   1.000
_cell.length_c   1.000
_cell.angle_alpha   90.00
_cell.angle_beta   90.00
_cell.angle_gamma   90.00
#
_symmetry.space_group_name_H-M   'P 1'
#
loop_
_entity.id
_entity.type
_entity.pdbx_description
1 polymer ?
#
loop_
_entity_poly.entity_id
_entity_poly.type
_entity_poly.pdbx_seq_one_letter_code
_entity_poly.pdbx_strand_id
1 'polypeptide(L)' 'MRYFVDKKEITKEEAEEIEKRNSEILEHGNIEEWADIKLVLVLKDDLKSFARD' A
#
# COMPACT_ATOMS: atom_id res chain seq x y z
N MET A 1 -10.16 5.33 -7.53
CA MET A 1 -9.22 4.53 -6.73
C MET A 1 -8.27 5.47 -6.04
N ARG A 2 -8.07 5.32 -4.73
CA ARG A 2 -7.17 6.15 -3.91
C ARG A 2 -6.19 5.24 -3.17
N TYR A 3 -4.93 5.67 -3.06
CA TYR A 3 -3.84 4.89 -2.46
C TYR A 3 -3.36 5.55 -1.18
N PHE A 4 -3.04 4.77 -0.15
CA PHE A 4 -2.62 5.30 1.14
C PHE A 4 -1.47 4.50 1.75
N VAL A 5 -0.61 5.23 2.47
CA VAL A 5 0.42 4.67 3.37
C VAL A 5 0.39 5.49 4.65
N ASP A 6 0.36 4.84 5.82
CA ASP A 6 0.36 5.50 7.14
C ASP A 6 -0.65 6.65 7.26
N LYS A 7 -1.85 6.46 6.69
CA LYS A 7 -2.96 7.44 6.64
C LYS A 7 -2.72 8.68 5.76
N LYS A 8 -1.62 8.72 5.01
CA LYS A 8 -1.37 9.72 3.97
C LYS A 8 -1.80 9.17 2.61
N GLU A 9 -2.51 9.98 1.84
CA GLU A 9 -2.80 9.67 0.45
C GLU A 9 -1.54 9.83 -0.39
N ILE A 10 -1.30 8.88 -1.28
CA ILE A 10 -0.17 8.84 -2.19
C ILE A 10 -0.66 8.66 -3.63
N THR A 11 0.19 8.95 -4.61
CA THR A 11 -0.13 8.70 -6.02
C THR A 11 -0.05 7.22 -6.34
N LYS A 12 -0.55 6.87 -7.53
CA LYS A 12 -0.42 5.52 -8.06
C LYS A 12 1.05 5.17 -8.34
N GLU A 13 1.86 6.11 -8.86
CA GLU A 13 3.28 5.85 -9.09
C GLU A 13 4.02 5.58 -7.78
N GLU A 14 3.75 6.38 -6.73
CA GLU A 14 4.34 6.16 -5.40
C GLU A 14 3.95 4.80 -4.82
N ALA A 15 2.71 4.35 -5.04
CA ALA A 15 2.26 3.03 -4.61
C ALA A 15 3.01 1.90 -5.32
N GLU A 16 3.17 1.99 -6.64
CA GLU A 16 3.89 1.00 -7.45
C GLU A 16 5.39 0.92 -7.06
N GLU A 17 6.02 2.06 -6.77
CA GLU A 17 7.40 2.11 -6.30
C GLU A 17 7.56 1.41 -4.93
N ILE A 18 6.64 1.66 -4.00
CA ILE A 18 6.65 1.03 -2.67
C ILE A 18 6.44 -0.48 -2.79
N GLU A 19 5.48 -0.93 -3.60
CA GLU A 19 5.22 -2.36 -3.81
C GLU A 19 6.42 -3.07 -4.43
N LYS A 20 7.06 -2.48 -5.44
CA LYS A 20 8.27 -3.02 -6.05
C LYS A 20 9.40 -3.17 -5.02
N ARG A 21 9.66 -2.10 -4.25
CA ARG A 21 10.68 -2.10 -3.20
C ARG A 21 10.39 -3.18 -2.15
N ASN A 22 9.14 -3.29 -1.71
CA ASN A 22 8.74 -4.31 -0.73
C ASN A 22 8.94 -5.73 -1.28
N SER A 23 8.66 -5.96 -2.56
CA SER A 23 8.90 -7.26 -3.21
C SER A 23 10.38 -7.64 -3.16
N GLU A 24 11.27 -6.69 -3.49
CA GLU A 24 12.72 -6.91 -3.42
C GLU A 24 13.19 -7.21 -1.99
N ILE A 25 12.67 -6.48 -1.00
CA ILE A 25 12.96 -6.70 0.43
C ILE A 25 12.45 -8.08 0.90
N LEU A 26 11.26 -8.50 0.48
CA LEU A 26 10.70 -9.80 0.87
C LEU A 26 11.50 -10.97 0.28
N GLU A 27 12.02 -10.83 -0.95
CA GLU A 27 12.78 -11.89 -1.62
C GLU A 27 14.24 -11.97 -1.15
N HIS A 28 14.87 -10.84 -0.86
CA HIS A 28 16.33 -10.75 -0.67
C HIS A 28 16.78 -9.96 0.55
N GLY A 29 15.86 -9.29 1.25
CA GLY A 29 16.17 -8.42 2.38
C GLY A 29 16.44 -9.17 3.68
N ASN A 30 17.01 -8.44 4.63
CA ASN A 30 17.28 -8.90 5.99
C ASN A 30 16.18 -8.48 6.98
N ILE A 31 16.30 -8.92 8.24
CA ILE A 31 15.28 -8.69 9.27
C ILE A 31 15.03 -7.21 9.60
N GLU A 32 16.06 -6.35 9.47
CA GLU A 32 15.92 -4.91 9.68
C GLU A 32 15.17 -4.27 8.50
N GLU A 33 15.47 -4.70 7.27
CA GLU A 33 14.77 -4.24 6.06
C GLU A 33 13.32 -4.69 6.05
N TRP A 34 13.03 -5.90 6.55
CA TRP A 34 11.67 -6.42 6.68
C TRP A 34 10.83 -5.58 7.65
N ALA A 35 11.43 -5.05 8.71
CA ALA A 35 10.75 -4.15 9.63
C ALA A 35 10.35 -2.81 8.98
N ASP A 36 10.98 -2.46 7.84
CA ASP A 36 10.79 -1.21 7.10
C ASP A 36 9.80 -1.32 5.91
N ILE A 37 9.19 -2.50 5.73
CA ILE A 37 8.14 -2.76 4.73
C ILE A 37 6.92 -1.88 5.01
N LYS A 38 6.42 -1.21 3.98
CA LYS A 38 5.25 -0.32 4.07
C LYS A 38 4.02 -0.94 3.42
N LEU A 39 2.89 -0.97 4.12
CA LEU A 39 1.64 -1.46 3.54
C LEU A 39 0.95 -0.37 2.71
N VAL A 40 0.70 -0.66 1.44
CA VAL A 40 -0.14 0.18 0.57
C VAL A 40 -1.61 -0.24 0.71
N LEU A 41 -2.46 0.69 1.10
CA LEU A 41 -3.91 0.49 1.17
C LEU A 41 -4.57 1.08 -0.08
N VAL A 42 -5.40 0.28 -0.76
CA VAL A 42 -6.13 0.69 -1.97
C VAL A 42 -7.62 0.79 -1.67
N LEU A 43 -8.18 1.99 -1.76
CA LEU A 43 -9.61 2.24 -1.65
C LEU A 43 -10.23 2.28 -3.05
N LYS A 44 -11.13 1.34 -3.33
CA LYS A 44 -12.00 1.38 -4.51
C LYS A 44 -13.22 2.24 -4.20
N ASP A 45 -13.66 3.05 -5.16
CA ASP A 45 -14.72 4.05 -4.97
C ASP A 45 -16.12 3.44 -4.74
N ASP A 46 -16.24 2.11 -4.80
CA ASP A 46 -17.50 1.36 -4.69
C ASP A 46 -18.01 1.15 -3.24
N LEU A 47 -17.55 1.92 -2.26
CA LEU A 47 -18.12 1.88 -0.90
C LEU A 47 -19.58 2.39 -0.81
N LYS A 48 -20.21 2.73 -1.93
CA LYS A 48 -21.62 3.17 -2.00
C LYS A 48 -22.65 2.05 -1.80
N SER A 49 -22.25 0.77 -1.68
CA SER A 49 -23.21 -0.34 -1.54
C SER A 49 -23.43 -0.86 -0.11
N PHE A 50 -22.65 -0.42 0.89
CA PHE A 50 -22.78 -0.91 2.27
C PHE A 50 -23.52 0.05 3.24
N ALA A 51 -24.02 1.18 2.75
CA ALA A 51 -24.76 2.17 3.57
C ALA A 51 -26.27 2.19 3.28
N ARG A 52 -26.88 1.02 3.07
CA ARG A 52 -28.33 0.80 3.20
C ARG A 52 -28.54 -0.52 3.93
N ASP A 53 -28.72 -0.42 5.24
CA ASP A 53 -30.02 -0.67 5.92
C ASP A 53 -29.94 -0.19 7.38
#